data_AF-A0AAU5W693-F1
#
_entry.id   AF-A0AAU5W693-F1
#
_cell.length_a   1.000
_cell.length_b   1.000
_cell.length_c   1.000
_cell.angle_alpha   90.00
_cell.angle_beta   90.00
_cell.angle_gamma   90.00
#
_symmetry.space_group_name_H-M   'P 1'
#
loop_
_entity.id
_entity.type
_entity.pdbx_description
1 polymer ?
#
loop_
_entity_poly.entity_id
_entity_poly.type
_entity_poly.pdbx_seq_one_letter_code
_entity_poly.pdbx_strand_id
1 'polypeptide(L)'
;MTGVEWTGREATALRNAMRLTVERFAQKIGVAPRTVVHWATAPDTVPRLAIRDALDEALDWAGPRVHDRFTALTGTRVTLSPIKISDTERVEVLKILDVISARLNRVEQRLTDQRDVAAHLCRLTEAAGDLQRQIGVLSGAGRA
;
A
#
# COMPACT_ATOMS: atom_id res chain seq x y z
N MET A 1 -13.65 18.04 -2.32
CA MET A 1 -13.63 17.04 -3.40
C MET A 1 -12.32 17.17 -4.15
N THR A 2 -11.29 16.43 -3.74
CA THR A 2 -10.02 16.33 -4.47
C THR A 2 -10.05 15.01 -5.25
N GLY A 3 -10.69 15.03 -6.42
CA GLY A 3 -10.87 13.88 -7.30
C GLY A 3 -9.71 13.73 -8.31
N VAL A 4 -9.69 12.58 -8.99
CA VAL A 4 -8.78 12.32 -10.12
C VAL A 4 -8.97 13.41 -11.18
N GLU A 5 -7.87 13.94 -11.72
CA GLU A 5 -7.94 14.81 -12.88
C GLU A 5 -8.21 13.96 -14.12
N TRP A 6 -9.49 13.83 -14.49
CA TRP A 6 -9.89 13.01 -15.63
C TRP A 6 -9.47 13.62 -16.97
N THR A 7 -8.53 12.97 -17.64
CA THR A 7 -8.28 13.12 -19.08
C THR A 7 -8.51 11.78 -19.80
N GLY A 8 -8.40 11.78 -21.14
CA GLY A 8 -8.51 10.58 -21.94
C GLY A 8 -7.50 9.50 -21.53
N ARG A 9 -6.34 9.91 -21.03
CA ARG A 9 -5.32 9.03 -20.44
C ARG A 9 -5.82 8.32 -19.20
N GLU A 10 -6.37 9.03 -18.22
CA GLU A 10 -6.90 8.42 -16.99
C GLU A 10 -8.12 7.55 -17.29
N ALA A 11 -9.01 7.99 -18.18
CA ALA A 11 -10.15 7.17 -18.60
C ALA A 11 -9.71 5.85 -19.29
N THR A 12 -8.67 5.92 -20.12
CA THR A 12 -8.07 4.74 -20.76
C THR A 12 -7.37 3.84 -19.74
N ALA A 13 -6.67 4.43 -18.76
CA ALA A 13 -6.04 3.71 -17.66
C ALA A 13 -7.07 2.98 -16.80
N LEU A 14 -8.21 3.61 -16.47
CA LEU A 14 -9.31 2.99 -15.73
C LEU A 14 -9.86 1.77 -16.47
N ARG A 15 -10.16 1.92 -17.77
CA ARG A 15 -10.61 0.79 -18.61
C ARG A 15 -9.62 -0.37 -18.57
N ASN A 16 -8.33 -0.09 -18.74
CA ASN A 16 -7.27 -1.09 -18.71
C ASN A 16 -7.17 -1.76 -17.33
N ALA A 17 -7.30 -0.99 -16.25
CA ALA A 17 -7.31 -1.50 -14.88
C ALA A 17 -8.51 -2.41 -14.60
N MET A 18 -9.68 -2.09 -15.15
CA MET A 18 -10.87 -2.93 -15.10
C MET A 18 -10.81 -4.16 -16.02
N ARG A 19 -9.85 -4.18 -16.97
CA ARG A 19 -9.71 -5.21 -18.00
C ARG A 19 -10.98 -5.40 -18.84
N LEU A 20 -11.67 -4.28 -19.12
CA LEU A 20 -12.88 -4.28 -19.93
C LEU A 20 -12.57 -3.97 -21.39
N THR A 21 -13.38 -4.53 -22.29
CA THR A 21 -13.39 -4.11 -23.69
C THR A 21 -13.92 -2.69 -23.81
N VAL A 22 -13.68 -2.04 -24.95
CA VAL A 22 -14.16 -0.68 -25.23
C VAL A 22 -15.69 -0.62 -25.07
N GLU A 23 -16.40 -1.61 -25.60
CA GLU A 23 -17.86 -1.70 -25.62
C GLU A 23 -18.41 -1.85 -24.20
N ARG A 24 -17.86 -2.77 -23.41
CA ARG A 24 -18.31 -3.00 -22.03
C ARG A 24 -18.02 -1.81 -21.13
N PHE A 25 -16.88 -1.15 -21.33
CA PHE A 25 -16.55 0.05 -20.59
C PHE A 25 -17.47 1.22 -20.96
N ALA A 26 -17.68 1.44 -22.26
CA ALA A 26 -18.58 2.48 -22.77
C ALA A 26 -20.01 2.30 -22.24
N GLN A 27 -20.51 1.06 -22.24
CA GLN A 27 -21.81 0.72 -21.64
C GLN A 27 -21.84 1.03 -20.14
N LYS A 28 -20.79 0.67 -19.40
CA LYS A 28 -20.72 0.89 -17.94
C LYS A 28 -20.79 2.37 -17.56
N ILE A 29 -20.15 3.25 -18.31
CA ILE A 29 -20.10 4.70 -18.01
C ILE A 29 -21.14 5.53 -18.78
N GLY A 30 -21.95 4.89 -19.65
CA GLY A 30 -23.01 5.57 -20.40
C GLY A 30 -22.52 6.44 -21.57
N VAL A 31 -21.42 6.09 -22.23
CA VAL A 31 -20.91 6.81 -23.42
C VAL A 31 -20.92 5.93 -24.66
N ALA A 32 -20.75 6.53 -25.83
CA ALA A 32 -20.57 5.77 -27.07
C ALA A 32 -19.16 5.14 -27.14
N PRO A 33 -19.00 3.92 -27.69
CA PRO A 33 -17.69 3.26 -27.84
C PRO A 33 -16.64 4.12 -28.55
N ARG A 34 -17.07 4.90 -29.56
CA ARG A 34 -16.22 5.86 -30.29
C ARG A 34 -15.55 6.89 -29.38
N THR A 35 -16.20 7.29 -28.29
CA THR A 35 -15.66 8.24 -27.31
C THR A 35 -14.49 7.61 -26.55
N VAL A 36 -14.62 6.35 -26.17
CA VAL A 36 -13.57 5.59 -25.49
C VAL A 36 -12.37 5.35 -26.41
N VAL A 37 -12.61 5.05 -27.70
CA VAL A 37 -11.54 4.97 -28.70
C VAL A 37 -10.86 6.32 -28.89
N HIS A 38 -11.63 7.41 -28.93
CA HIS A 38 -11.09 8.77 -29.05
C HIS A 38 -10.18 9.14 -27.88
N TRP A 39 -10.48 8.73 -26.65
CA TRP A 39 -9.59 8.96 -25.51
C TRP A 39 -8.25 8.25 -25.63
N ALA A 40 -8.19 7.09 -26.28
CA ALA A 40 -6.94 6.38 -26.52
C ALA A 40 -6.08 7.09 -27.58
N THR A 41 -6.68 7.78 -28.55
CA THR A 41 -5.98 8.51 -29.61
C THR A 41 -5.71 9.97 -29.27
N ALA A 42 -6.49 10.56 -28.36
CA ALA A 42 -6.35 11.92 -27.85
C ALA A 42 -6.32 11.90 -26.31
N PRO A 43 -5.18 11.53 -25.71
CA PRO A 43 -5.08 11.29 -24.26
C PRO A 43 -5.28 12.55 -23.42
N ASP A 44 -4.99 13.74 -23.96
CA ASP A 44 -5.15 15.01 -23.24
C ASP A 44 -6.59 15.57 -23.31
N THR A 45 -7.50 14.88 -24.00
CA THR A 45 -8.91 15.26 -24.06
C THR A 45 -9.54 15.19 -22.68
N VAL A 46 -10.08 16.31 -22.21
CA VAL A 46 -10.75 16.37 -20.92
C VAL A 46 -12.24 16.04 -21.08
N PRO A 47 -12.78 14.96 -20.47
CA PRO A 47 -14.19 14.62 -20.56
C PRO A 47 -15.09 15.72 -19.98
N ARG A 48 -16.36 15.76 -20.40
CA ARG A 48 -17.36 16.67 -19.81
C ARG A 48 -17.69 16.24 -18.37
N LEU A 49 -18.17 17.18 -17.55
CA LEU A 49 -18.45 16.96 -16.13
C LEU A 49 -19.27 15.68 -15.86
N ALA A 50 -20.42 15.51 -16.54
CA ALA A 50 -21.26 14.32 -16.37
C ALA A 50 -20.54 12.98 -16.65
N ILE A 51 -19.55 12.98 -17.55
CA ILE A 51 -18.75 11.78 -17.84
C ILE A 51 -17.69 11.58 -16.75
N ARG A 52 -17.14 12.66 -16.19
CA ARG A 52 -16.23 12.58 -15.03
C ARG A 52 -16.93 11.99 -13.82
N ASP A 53 -18.16 12.43 -13.54
CA ASP A 53 -18.95 11.88 -12.44
C ASP A 53 -19.20 10.38 -12.63
N ALA A 54 -19.51 9.94 -13.86
CA ALA A 54 -19.67 8.51 -14.18
C ALA A 54 -18.34 7.72 -14.08
N LEU A 55 -17.20 8.34 -14.38
CA LEU A 55 -15.87 7.73 -14.24
C LEU A 55 -15.46 7.62 -12.76
N ASP A 56 -15.75 8.65 -11.97
CA ASP A 56 -15.55 8.64 -10.50
C ASP A 56 -16.40 7.54 -9.87
N GLU A 57 -17.69 7.46 -10.20
CA GLU A 57 -18.56 6.39 -9.73
C GLU A 57 -18.02 5.01 -10.16
N ALA A 58 -17.61 4.85 -11.42
CA ALA A 58 -17.06 3.58 -11.90
C ALA A 58 -15.77 3.17 -11.18
N LEU A 59 -14.94 4.14 -10.74
CA LEU A 59 -13.75 3.92 -9.94
C LEU A 59 -14.10 3.60 -8.48
N ASP A 60 -15.05 4.29 -7.87
CA ASP A 60 -15.50 4.05 -6.49
C ASP A 60 -16.12 2.65 -6.32
N TRP A 61 -16.86 2.16 -7.31
CA TRP A 61 -17.39 0.80 -7.33
C TRP A 61 -16.35 -0.27 -7.70
N ALA A 62 -15.12 0.13 -8.03
CA ALA A 62 -14.10 -0.81 -8.45
C ALA A 62 -13.49 -1.54 -7.25
N GLY A 63 -13.20 -2.83 -7.40
CA GLY A 63 -12.56 -3.59 -6.33
C GLY A 63 -11.12 -3.14 -6.08
N PRO A 64 -10.52 -3.46 -4.91
CA PRO A 64 -9.17 -3.02 -4.54
C PRO A 64 -8.10 -3.31 -5.60
N ARG A 65 -8.14 -4.50 -6.23
CA ARG A 65 -7.21 -4.89 -7.29
C ARG A 65 -7.29 -3.98 -8.53
N VAL A 66 -8.44 -3.36 -8.80
CA VAL A 66 -8.59 -2.40 -9.90
C VAL A 66 -7.92 -1.09 -9.51
N HIS A 67 -8.11 -0.60 -8.28
CA HIS A 67 -7.42 0.59 -7.77
C HIS A 67 -5.89 0.44 -7.82
N ASP A 68 -5.35 -0.71 -7.42
CA ASP A 68 -3.90 -0.96 -7.47
C ASP A 68 -3.36 -0.84 -8.90
N ARG A 69 -4.05 -1.48 -9.86
CA ARG A 69 -3.67 -1.42 -11.28
C ARG A 69 -3.86 -0.01 -11.85
N PHE A 70 -4.94 0.66 -11.49
CA PHE A 70 -5.21 2.02 -11.94
C PHE A 70 -4.10 2.97 -11.48
N THR A 71 -3.76 2.94 -10.20
CA THR A 71 -2.66 3.72 -9.61
C THR A 71 -1.31 3.42 -10.27
N ALA A 72 -1.03 2.14 -10.56
CA ALA A 72 0.18 1.75 -11.27
C ALA A 72 0.22 2.27 -12.73
N LEU A 73 -0.93 2.34 -13.41
CA LEU A 73 -1.04 2.83 -14.79
C LEU A 73 -1.04 4.36 -14.90
N THR A 74 -1.59 5.07 -13.91
CA THR A 74 -1.60 6.53 -13.88
C THR A 74 -0.35 7.12 -13.23
N GLY A 75 0.53 6.25 -12.67
CA GLY A 75 1.83 6.63 -12.15
C GLY A 75 1.72 7.71 -11.09
N THR A 76 1.08 7.40 -9.95
CA THR A 76 1.04 8.20 -8.72
C THR A 76 1.40 9.68 -8.91
N ARG A 77 0.50 10.47 -9.50
CA ARG A 77 0.37 11.84 -9.04
C ARG A 77 -0.60 11.78 -7.88
N VAL A 78 -0.06 11.63 -6.66
CA VAL A 78 -0.80 12.16 -5.52
C VAL A 78 -0.91 13.63 -5.82
N THR A 79 -2.07 14.06 -6.34
CA THR A 79 -2.45 15.47 -6.34
C THR A 79 -2.76 15.80 -4.89
N LEU A 80 -1.71 15.86 -4.07
CA LEU A 80 -1.67 16.74 -2.93
C LEU A 80 -1.80 18.13 -3.55
N SER A 81 -3.04 18.56 -3.79
CA SER A 81 -3.35 19.99 -3.84
C SER A 81 -2.60 20.55 -2.64
N PRO A 82 -1.70 21.53 -2.80
CA PRO A 82 -0.95 22.07 -1.68
C PRO A 82 -1.98 22.47 -0.64
N ILE A 83 -2.14 21.65 0.40
CA ILE A 83 -3.04 22.01 1.48
C ILE A 83 -2.38 23.29 1.98
N LYS A 84 -3.09 24.41 1.86
CA LYS A 84 -2.71 25.67 2.48
C LYS A 84 -2.91 25.47 3.97
N ILE A 85 -2.04 24.64 4.54
CA ILE A 85 -1.92 24.43 5.96
C ILE A 85 -1.22 25.69 6.44
N SER A 86 -1.90 26.46 7.26
CA SER A 86 -1.25 27.58 7.96
C SER A 86 -0.03 27.05 8.72
N ASP A 87 1.00 27.87 8.94
CA ASP A 87 2.20 27.41 9.63
C ASP A 87 1.89 26.88 11.05
N THR A 88 0.80 27.35 11.67
CA THR A 88 0.28 26.84 12.94
C THR A 88 -0.25 25.41 12.84
N GLU A 89 -1.11 25.11 11.86
CA GLU A 89 -1.63 23.75 11.64
C GLU A 89 -0.52 22.77 11.22
N ARG A 90 0.52 23.24 10.51
CA ARG A 90 1.69 22.43 10.16
C ARG A 90 2.47 21.99 11.41
N VAL A 91 2.66 22.91 12.36
CA VAL A 91 3.36 22.63 13.62
C VAL A 91 2.59 21.63 14.47
N GLU A 92 1.25 21.68 14.49
CA GLU A 92 0.43 20.71 15.24
C GLU A 92 0.49 19.31 14.64
N VAL A 93 0.40 19.18 13.31
CA VAL A 93 0.54 17.89 12.63
C VAL A 93 1.93 17.29 12.87
N LEU A 94 2.99 18.11 12.83
CA LEU A 94 4.34 17.65 13.12
C LEU A 94 4.51 17.15 14.56
N LYS A 95 3.86 17.79 15.54
CA LYS A 95 3.84 17.30 16.94
C LYS A 95 3.15 15.94 17.06
N ILE A 96 2.03 15.75 16.35
CA ILE A 96 1.32 14.47 16.35
C ILE A 96 2.19 13.37 15.72
N LEU A 97 2.87 13.68 14.61
CA LEU A 97 3.78 12.75 13.96
C LEU A 97 4.98 12.38 14.83
N ASP A 98 5.52 13.31 15.61
CA ASP A 98 6.59 13.03 16.58
C ASP A 98 6.12 12.05 17.67
N VAL A 99 4.93 12.26 18.24
CA VAL A 99 4.34 11.34 19.23
C VAL A 99 4.11 9.95 18.65
N ILE A 100 3.59 9.86 17.42
CA ILE A 100 3.38 8.58 16.73
C ILE A 100 4.72 7.89 16.48
N SER A 101 5.72 8.62 15.99
CA SER A 101 7.07 8.09 15.72
C SER A 101 7.72 7.56 17.00
N ALA A 102 7.64 8.30 18.11
CA ALA A 102 8.14 7.87 19.41
C ALA A 102 7.43 6.60 19.92
N ARG A 103 6.11 6.48 19.70
CA ARG A 103 5.35 5.29 20.08
C ARG A 103 5.72 4.08 19.22
N LEU A 104 5.91 4.27 17.91
CA LEU A 104 6.33 3.19 17.00
C LEU A 104 7.73 2.68 17.36
N ASN A 105 8.69 3.58 17.56
CA ASN A 105 10.05 3.20 17.99
C ASN A 105 10.04 2.40 19.30
N ARG A 106 9.15 2.75 20.25
CA ARG A 106 9.01 2.00 21.51
C ARG A 106 8.47 0.58 21.29
N VAL A 107 7.55 0.40 20.34
CA VAL A 107 7.03 -0.92 19.98
C VAL A 107 8.13 -1.75 19.30
N GLU A 108 8.89 -1.16 18.38
CA GLU A 108 10.00 -1.82 17.70
C GLU A 108 11.11 -2.25 18.68
N GLN A 109 11.47 -1.38 19.63
CA GLN A 109 12.45 -1.72 20.66
C GLN A 109 11.98 -2.90 21.51
N ARG A 110 10.71 -2.90 21.94
CA ARG A 110 10.15 -4.00 22.74
C ARG A 110 10.15 -5.33 21.98
N LEU A 111 9.88 -5.31 20.67
CA LEU A 111 9.94 -6.51 19.84
C LEU A 111 11.38 -7.02 19.69
N THR A 112 12.35 -6.11 19.57
CA THR A 112 13.78 -6.44 19.54
C THR A 112 14.22 -7.07 20.85
N ASP A 113 13.89 -6.45 21.99
CA ASP A 113 14.23 -6.96 23.31
C ASP A 113 13.64 -8.37 23.54
N GLN A 114 12.38 -8.60 23.14
CA GLN A 114 11.74 -9.92 23.26
C GLN A 114 12.44 -10.98 22.39
N ARG A 115 12.87 -10.61 21.18
CA ARG A 115 13.63 -11.50 20.30
C ARG A 115 14.99 -11.86 20.90
N ASP A 116 15.67 -10.90 21.50
CA ASP A 116 16.97 -11.11 22.13
C ASP A 116 16.85 -12.01 23.37
N VAL A 117 15.80 -11.83 24.18
CA VAL A 117 15.49 -12.73 25.30
C VAL A 117 15.24 -14.16 24.81
N ALA A 118 14.43 -14.34 23.76
CA ALA A 118 14.18 -15.66 23.18
C ALA A 118 15.48 -16.32 22.66
N ALA A 119 16.32 -15.54 21.96
CA ALA A 119 17.61 -16.02 21.48
C ALA A 119 18.56 -16.40 22.62
N HIS A 120 18.55 -15.64 23.72
CA HIS A 120 19.35 -15.94 24.91
C HIS A 120 18.90 -17.22 25.61
N LEU A 121 17.60 -17.40 25.81
CA LEU A 121 17.05 -18.62 26.40
C LEU A 121 17.39 -19.86 25.55
N CYS A 122 17.31 -19.75 24.22
CA CYS A 122 17.73 -20.83 23.31
C CYS A 122 19.20 -21.23 23.53
N ARG A 123 20.11 -20.24 23.59
CA ARG A 123 21.55 -20.50 23.88
C ARG A 123 21.77 -21.16 25.24
N LEU A 124 21.03 -20.74 26.27
CA LEU A 124 21.12 -21.36 27.60
C LEU A 124 20.63 -22.81 27.59
N THR A 125 19.56 -23.12 26.85
CA THR A 125 19.08 -24.50 26.73
C THR A 125 20.04 -25.41 25.96
N GLU A 126 20.68 -24.88 24.91
CA GLU A 126 21.73 -25.61 24.18
C GLU A 126 22.94 -25.91 25.07
N ALA A 127 23.46 -24.89 25.78
CA ALA A 127 24.59 -25.05 26.69
C ALA A 127 24.29 -26.05 27.83
N ALA A 128 23.07 -26.03 28.37
CA ALA A 128 22.65 -26.99 29.39
C ALA A 128 22.64 -28.43 28.85
N GLY A 129 22.16 -28.64 27.61
CA GLY A 129 22.20 -29.94 26.95
C GLY A 129 23.63 -30.44 26.67
N ASP A 130 24.55 -29.55 26.32
CA ASP A 130 25.96 -29.88 26.12
C ASP A 130 26.63 -30.33 27.41
N LEU A 131 26.39 -29.62 28.52
CA LEU A 131 26.89 -30.01 29.83
C LEU A 131 26.36 -31.40 30.26
N GLN A 132 25.06 -31.67 30.04
CA GLN A 132 24.48 -32.99 30.34
C GLN A 132 25.13 -34.10 29.52
N ARG A 133 25.41 -33.86 28.22
CA ARG A 133 26.11 -34.82 27.35
C ARG A 133 27.53 -35.09 27.83
N GLN A 134 28.28 -34.06 28.20
CA GLN A 134 29.64 -34.21 28.73
C GLN A 134 29.68 -35.03 30.02
N ILE A 135 28.75 -34.77 30.95
CA ILE A 135 28.62 -35.55 32.19
C ILE A 135 28.30 -37.03 31.87
N GLY A 136 27.43 -37.29 30.89
CA GLY A 136 27.11 -38.65 30.43
C GLY A 136 28.32 -39.41 29.87
N VAL A 137 29.15 -38.74 29.06
CA VAL A 137 30.40 -39.32 28.52
C VAL A 137 31.39 -39.65 29.64
N LEU A 138 31.61 -38.72 30.58
CA LEU A 138 32.52 -38.94 31.72
C LEU A 138 32.02 -40.07 32.64
N SER A 139 30.70 -40.19 32.82
CA SER A 139 30.10 -41.26 33.62
C SER A 139 30.14 -42.64 32.94
N GLY A 140 30.10 -42.68 31.60
CA GLY A 140 30.19 -43.91 30.81
C GLY A 140 31.62 -44.44 30.64
N ALA A 141 32.62 -43.56 30.63
CA ALA A 141 34.03 -43.92 30.46
C ALA A 141 34.65 -44.62 31.70
N GLY A 142 33.97 -44.62 32.86
CA GLY A 142 34.40 -45.31 34.08
C GLY A 142 33.89 -46.75 34.24
N ARG A 143 33.19 -47.30 33.24
CA ARG A 143 32.73 -48.69 33.20
C ARG A 143 33.37 -49.43 32.02
N ALA A 144 34.66 -49.71 32.14
CA ALA A 144 35.39 -50.69 31.33
C ALA A 144 36.38 -51.43 32.24
#